data_AF-A0A4R3X2S8-F1
#
_entry.id   AF-A0A4R3X2S8-F1
#
_cell.length_a   1.000
_cell.length_b   1.000
_cell.length_c   1.000
_cell.angle_alpha   90.00
_cell.angle_beta   90.00
_cell.angle_gamma   90.00
#
_symmetry.space_group_name_H-M   'P 1'
#
loop_
_entity.id
_entity.type
_entity.pdbx_description
1 polymer ?
#
loop_
_entity_poly.entity_id
_entity_poly.type
_entity_poly.pdbx_seq_one_letter_code
_entity_poly.pdbx_strand_id
1 'polypeptide(L)' 'MSRKYRPLTQEETDALVAFAAAHGRRWKAILSEVYWYNARLWSDSSGNRVGSVLHGLRNEFGPTWLFDHCKLPKADQ' A
#
# COMPACT_ATOMS: atom_id res chain seq x y z
N MET A 1 -6.68 2.25 23.16
CA MET A 1 -7.70 2.45 22.11
C MET A 1 -7.36 1.56 20.93
N SER A 2 -8.15 0.51 20.67
CA SER A 2 -7.98 -0.29 19.46
C SER A 2 -8.38 0.55 18.24
N ARG A 3 -7.41 0.96 17.42
CA ARG A 3 -7.69 1.71 16.19
C ARG A 3 -8.45 0.77 15.25
N LYS A 4 -9.75 1.01 15.07
CA LYS A 4 -10.58 0.22 14.16
C LYS A 4 -10.32 0.74 12.74
N TYR A 5 -9.61 -0.04 11.93
CA TYR A 5 -9.34 0.31 10.54
C TYR A 5 -10.63 0.24 9.72
N ARG A 6 -10.90 1.26 8.89
CA ARG A 6 -11.98 1.18 7.90
C ARG A 6 -11.61 0.20 6.78
N PRO A 7 -12.58 -0.34 6.04
CA PRO A 7 -12.28 -1.08 4.82
C PRO A 7 -11.54 -0.19 3.81
N LEU A 8 -10.69 -0.82 3.00
CA LEU A 8 -10.01 -0.18 1.87
C LEU A 8 -11.04 0.17 0.80
N THR A 9 -10.85 1.31 0.13
CA THR A 9 -11.58 1.62 -1.10
C THR A 9 -11.04 0.77 -2.26
N GLN A 10 -11.77 0.75 -3.37
CA GLN A 10 -11.31 0.07 -4.59
C GLN A 10 -9.97 0.66 -5.08
N GLU A 11 -9.85 1.99 -5.12
CA GLU A 11 -8.63 2.69 -5.55
C GLU A 11 -7.41 2.34 -4.68
N GLU A 12 -7.59 2.30 -3.36
CA GLU A 12 -6.53 1.92 -2.43
C GLU A 12 -6.11 0.46 -2.59
N THR A 13 -7.10 -0.41 -2.82
CA THR A 13 -6.85 -1.83 -3.08
C THR A 13 -6.08 -2.00 -4.38
N ASP A 14 -6.50 -1.35 -5.46
CA ASP A 14 -5.84 -1.42 -6.76
C ASP A 14 -4.41 -0.88 -6.70
N ALA A 15 -4.19 0.24 -5.98
CA ALA A 15 -2.85 0.78 -5.76
C ALA A 15 -1.94 -0.19 -5.00
N LEU A 16 -2.45 -0.84 -3.95
CA LEU A 16 -1.69 -1.82 -3.18
C LEU A 16 -1.44 -3.10 -3.99
N VAL A 17 -2.41 -3.56 -4.78
CA VAL A 17 -2.26 -4.73 -5.67
C VAL A 17 -1.21 -4.45 -6.74
N ALA A 18 -1.30 -3.30 -7.42
CA ALA A 18 -0.34 -2.91 -8.44
C ALA A 18 1.07 -2.79 -7.85
N PHE A 19 1.21 -2.16 -6.67
CA PHE A 19 2.49 -2.05 -5.98
C PHE A 19 3.04 -3.44 -5.60
N ALA A 20 2.18 -4.31 -5.08
CA ALA A 20 2.57 -5.67 -4.70
C ALA A 20 2.98 -6.52 -5.89
N ALA A 21 2.28 -6.41 -7.02
CA ALA A 21 2.64 -7.09 -8.25
C ALA A 21 4.01 -6.63 -8.77
N ALA A 22 4.30 -5.32 -8.72
CA ALA A 22 5.56 -4.75 -9.16
C ALA A 22 6.76 -5.13 -8.28
N HIS A 23 6.55 -5.30 -6.96
CA HIS A 23 7.62 -5.50 -5.99
C HIS A 23 7.70 -6.92 -5.39
N GLY A 24 6.77 -7.80 -5.75
CA GLY A 24 6.74 -9.21 -5.35
C GLY A 24 6.66 -9.41 -3.83
N ARG A 25 7.21 -10.53 -3.32
CA ARG A 25 7.05 -10.94 -1.91
C ARG A 25 7.50 -9.91 -0.87
N ARG A 26 8.43 -9.01 -1.24
CA ARG A 26 8.97 -7.97 -0.35
C ARG A 26 8.22 -6.65 -0.43
N TRP A 27 7.10 -6.59 -1.14
CA TRP A 27 6.36 -5.34 -1.38
C TRP A 27 6.04 -4.56 -0.10
N LYS A 28 5.64 -5.23 0.99
CA LYS A 28 5.36 -4.54 2.27
C LYS A 28 6.60 -3.85 2.84
N ALA A 29 7.73 -4.54 2.85
CA ALA A 29 9.00 -3.99 3.33
C ALA A 29 9.45 -2.82 2.44
N ILE A 30 9.37 -2.98 1.11
CA ILE A 30 9.73 -1.92 0.16
C ILE A 30 8.82 -0.69 0.33
N LEU A 31 7.51 -0.88 0.45
CA LEU A 31 6.56 0.21 0.67
C LEU A 31 6.90 0.99 1.95
N SER A 32 7.17 0.29 3.04
CA SER A 32 7.50 0.90 4.33
C SER A 32 8.87 1.59 4.33
N GLU A 33 9.93 0.86 3.97
CA GLU A 33 11.33 1.28 4.13
C GLU A 33 11.80 2.22 3.00
N VAL A 34 11.30 2.04 1.79
CA VAL A 34 11.76 2.81 0.63
C VAL A 34 10.82 3.97 0.34
N TYR A 35 9.52 3.75 0.31
CA TYR A 35 8.56 4.76 -0.14
C TYR A 35 8.02 5.63 0.99
N TRP A 36 7.52 5.01 2.06
CA TRP A 36 6.97 5.76 3.20
C TRP A 36 8.06 6.47 3.99
N TYR A 37 9.16 5.80 4.31
CA TYR A 37 10.25 6.41 5.08
C TYR A 37 10.89 7.60 4.36
N ASN A 38 11.13 7.49 3.04
CA ASN A 38 11.83 8.52 2.26
C ASN A 38 10.88 9.50 1.54
N ALA A 39 9.57 9.51 1.88
CA ALA A 39 8.57 10.34 1.21
C ALA A 39 8.54 10.19 -0.33
N ARG A 40 8.91 9.02 -0.87
CA ARG A 40 8.94 8.78 -2.32
C ARG A 40 7.54 8.46 -2.82
N LEU A 41 7.19 9.02 -3.97
CA LEU A 41 5.97 8.68 -4.69
C LEU A 41 6.26 7.60 -5.72
N TRP A 42 5.54 6.48 -5.61
CA TRP A 42 5.57 5.45 -6.64
C TRP A 42 4.70 5.84 -7.84
N SER A 43 5.09 5.39 -9.03
CA SER A 43 4.30 5.47 -10.26
C SER A 43 4.30 4.09 -10.89
N ASP A 44 3.14 3.65 -11.37
CA ASP A 44 3.03 2.35 -12.04
C ASP A 44 3.67 2.38 -13.44
N SER A 45 3.69 1.22 -14.11
CA SER A 45 4.23 1.08 -15.48
C SER A 45 3.51 1.91 -16.53
N SER A 46 2.28 2.36 -16.24
CA SER A 46 1.45 3.20 -17.12
C SER A 46 1.67 4.70 -16.85
N GLY A 47 2.52 5.05 -15.89
CA GLY A 47 2.78 6.43 -15.48
C GLY A 47 1.72 7.00 -14.53
N ASN A 48 0.79 6.18 -14.02
CA ASN A 48 -0.20 6.64 -13.05
C ASN A 48 0.48 6.87 -11.70
N ARG A 49 0.27 8.07 -11.15
CA ARG A 49 0.81 8.48 -9.85
C ARG A 49 -0.06 7.98 -8.70
N VAL A 50 -0.09 6.66 -8.50
CA VAL A 50 -0.78 6.02 -7.36
C VAL A 50 -0.01 6.14 -6.04
N GLY A 51 1.19 6.73 -6.05
CA GLY A 51 2.00 6.96 -4.85
C GLY A 51 1.33 7.85 -3.79
N SER A 52 0.48 8.80 -4.18
CA SER A 52 -0.26 9.64 -3.23
C SER A 52 -1.26 8.82 -2.40
N VAL A 53 -1.97 7.88 -3.04
CA VAL A 53 -2.90 6.95 -2.41
C VAL A 53 -2.18 6.10 -1.37
N LEU A 54 -1.00 5.56 -1.73
CA LEU A 54 -0.18 4.77 -0.82
C LEU A 54 0.32 5.55 0.41
N HIS A 55 0.61 6.85 0.27
CA HIS A 55 0.93 7.71 1.41
C HIS A 55 -0.31 8.08 2.24
N GLY A 56 -1.47 8.24 1.61
CA GLY A 56 -2.75 8.40 2.30
C GLY A 56 -3.02 7.25 3.27
N LEU A 57 -2.81 6.01 2.81
CA LEU A 57 -2.92 4.81 3.63
C LEU A 57 -2.00 4.83 4.86
N ARG A 58 -0.76 5.29 4.69
CA ARG A 58 0.18 5.47 5.82
C ARG A 58 -0.36 6.48 6.83
N ASN A 59 -0.86 7.62 6.36
CA ASN A 59 -1.33 8.70 7.23
C ASN A 59 -2.58 8.28 8.01
N GLU A 60 -3.47 7.53 7.38
CA GLU A 60 -4.72 7.10 7.99
C GLU A 60 -4.54 5.90 8.93
N PHE A 61 -3.88 4.84 8.46
CA PHE A 61 -3.78 3.57 9.20
C PHE A 61 -2.49 3.44 10.00
N GLY A 62 -1.44 4.18 9.64
CA GLY A 62 -0.13 4.07 10.26
C GLY A 62 0.72 2.94 9.68
N PRO A 63 2.02 2.92 10.00
CA PRO A 63 2.97 1.99 9.39
C PRO A 63 2.80 0.54 9.87
N THR A 64 2.33 0.30 11.10
CA THR A 64 2.15 -1.05 11.67
C THR A 64 0.98 -1.79 11.02
N TRP A 65 -0.07 -1.07 10.58
CA TRP A 65 -1.22 -1.64 9.88
C TRP A 65 -0.82 -2.46 8.65
N LEU A 66 0.21 -2.03 7.92
CA LEU A 66 0.69 -2.70 6.71
C LEU A 66 1.07 -4.17 6.98
N PHE A 67 1.68 -4.44 8.14
CA PHE A 67 2.14 -5.77 8.50
C PHE A 67 1.06 -6.57 9.21
N ASP A 68 0.37 -5.95 10.16
CA ASP A 68 -0.54 -6.65 11.07
C ASP A 68 -1.94 -6.89 10.48
N HIS A 69 -2.38 -6.01 9.57
CA HIS A 69 -3.79 -5.96 9.15
C HIS A 69 -3.98 -5.91 7.63
N CYS A 70 -3.04 -5.35 6.87
CA CYS A 70 -3.19 -5.23 5.42
C CYS A 70 -3.19 -6.62 4.75
N LYS A 71 -4.32 -6.95 4.12
CA LYS A 71 -4.52 -8.17 3.34
C LYS A 71 -4.97 -7.76 1.94
N LEU A 72 -4.20 -8.17 0.95
CA LEU A 72 -4.63 -8.07 -0.43
C LEU A 72 -5.67 -9.15 -0.72
N PRO A 73 -6.64 -8.88 -1.61
CA PRO A 73 -7.44 -9.96 -2.17
C PRO A 73 -6.48 -11.00 -2.75
N LYS A 74 -6.76 -12.30 -2.54
CA LYS A 74 -6.07 -13.33 -3.30
C LYS A 74 -6.35 -13.01 -4.75
N ALA A 75 -5.30 -12.83 -5.55
CA ALA A 75 -5.46 -12.88 -6.99
C ALA A 75 -6.09 -14.25 -7.27
N ASP A 76 -7.36 -14.25 -7.66
CA ASP A 76 -7.98 -15.40 -8.28
C ASP A 76 -7.26 -15.52 -9.62
N GLN A 77 -6.17 -16.29 -9.60
CA GLN A 77 -5.34 -16.61 -10.74
C GLN A 77 -5.99 -17.73 -11.53
#